data_AF-A0A1F9KID7-F1
#
_entry.id   AF-A0A1F9KID7-F1
#
_cell.length_a   1.000
_cell.length_b   1.000
_cell.length_c   1.000
_cell.angle_alpha   90.00
_cell.angle_beta   90.00
_cell.angle_gamma   90.00
#
_symmetry.space_group_name_H-M   'P 1'
#
loop_
_entity.id
_entity.type
_entity.pdbx_description
1 polymer ?
#
loop_
_entity_poly.entity_id
_entity_poly.type
_entity_poly.pdbx_seq_one_letter_code
_entity_poly.pdbx_strand_id
1 'polypeptide(L)'
;MSSYHLNRFLFDLKLKEQSYKQALANLDGALNNYELSAEEKQALKDGDPRRLRQLGAHGMLALYIMRLNPEFRSNIYWTQK
;
A
#
# COMPACT_ATOMS: atom_id res chain seq x y z
N MET A 1 1.38 17.64 -7.81
CA MET A 1 1.15 16.30 -8.40
C MET A 1 -0.07 15.69 -7.72
N SER A 2 -0.92 14.99 -8.47
CA SER A 2 -2.13 14.35 -7.91
C SER A 2 -1.77 13.04 -7.21
N SER A 3 -2.17 12.85 -5.95
CA SER A 3 -1.98 11.59 -5.18
C SER A 3 -2.89 10.45 -5.63
N TYR A 4 -3.43 10.52 -6.85
CA TYR A 4 -4.39 9.56 -7.39
C TYR A 4 -3.82 8.14 -7.45
N HIS A 5 -2.63 7.96 -8.05
CA HIS A 5 -2.01 6.64 -8.20
C HIS A 5 -1.62 6.03 -6.85
N LEU A 6 -1.20 6.85 -5.90
CA LEU A 6 -0.94 6.45 -4.52
C LEU A 6 -2.20 5.88 -3.86
N ASN A 7 -3.29 6.64 -3.89
CA ASN A 7 -4.57 6.21 -3.34
C ASN A 7 -5.14 5.00 -4.09
N ARG A 8 -4.93 4.92 -5.40
CA ARG A 8 -5.38 3.80 -6.22
C ARG A 8 -4.65 2.50 -5.87
N PHE A 9 -3.33 2.54 -5.69
CA PHE A 9 -2.56 1.38 -5.25
C PHE A 9 -3.04 0.88 -3.88
N LEU A 10 -3.18 1.78 -2.90
CA LEU A 10 -3.65 1.43 -1.56
C LEU A 10 -5.09 0.88 -1.57
N PHE A 11 -5.93 1.39 -2.46
CA PHE A 11 -7.30 0.88 -2.65
C PHE A 11 -7.31 -0.50 -3.32
N ASP A 12 -6.45 -0.74 -4.31
CA ASP A 12 -6.30 -2.05 -4.95
C ASP A 12 -5.75 -3.08 -3.94
N LEU A 13 -4.80 -2.69 -3.07
CA LEU A 13 -4.35 -3.51 -1.94
C LEU A 13 -5.47 -3.89 -0.98
N LYS A 14 -6.47 -3.02 -0.79
CA LYS A 14 -7.66 -3.31 0.03
C LYS A 14 -8.58 -4.31 -0.65
N LEU A 15 -8.98 -4.03 -1.90
CA LEU A 15 -10.10 -4.71 -2.55
C LEU A 15 -9.73 -5.91 -3.41
N LYS A 16 -8.53 -5.92 -4.00
CA LYS A 16 -8.13 -6.94 -4.97
C LYS A 16 -7.15 -7.89 -4.34
N GLU A 17 -7.61 -9.10 -4.04
CA GLU A 17 -6.74 -10.15 -3.48
C GLU A 17 -5.55 -10.46 -4.39
N GLN A 18 -5.75 -10.42 -5.72
CA GLN A 18 -4.67 -10.59 -6.69
C GLN A 18 -3.60 -9.49 -6.58
N SER A 19 -4.01 -8.22 -6.46
CA SER A 19 -3.08 -7.10 -6.28
C SER A 19 -2.30 -7.21 -4.96
N TYR A 20 -2.98 -7.65 -3.89
CA TYR A 20 -2.31 -7.96 -2.62
C TYR A 20 -1.27 -9.08 -2.78
N LYS A 21 -1.63 -10.23 -3.37
CA LYS A 21 -0.70 -11.35 -3.60
C LYS A 21 0.49 -10.97 -4.48
N GLN A 22 0.26 -10.18 -5.52
CA GLN A 22 1.31 -9.66 -6.39
C GLN A 22 2.27 -8.74 -5.64
N ALA A 23 1.73 -7.77 -4.89
CA ALA A 23 2.55 -6.86 -4.08
C ALA A 23 3.31 -7.60 -2.95
N LEU A 24 2.74 -8.69 -2.43
CA LEU A 24 3.39 -9.55 -1.44
C LEU A 24 4.60 -10.29 -2.01
N ALA A 25 4.50 -10.77 -3.25
CA ALA A 25 5.55 -11.52 -3.92
C ALA A 25 6.63 -10.61 -4.51
N ASN A 26 6.24 -9.45 -5.06
CA ASN A 26 7.13 -8.47 -5.67
C ASN A 26 6.52 -7.07 -5.60
N LEU A 27 6.80 -6.33 -4.52
CA LEU A 27 6.30 -4.98 -4.33
C LEU A 27 6.80 -4.04 -5.45
N ASP A 28 8.09 -4.07 -5.77
CA ASP A 28 8.68 -3.23 -6.82
C ASP A 28 7.99 -3.41 -8.17
N GLY A 29 7.75 -4.66 -8.56
CA GLY A 29 7.00 -4.98 -9.79
C GLY A 29 5.57 -4.46 -9.74
N ALA A 30 4.90 -4.60 -8.60
CA ALA A 30 3.52 -4.11 -8.44
C ALA A 30 3.44 -2.58 -8.53
N LEU A 31 4.39 -1.85 -7.94
CA LEU A 31 4.44 -0.38 -7.98
C LEU A 31 4.69 0.19 -9.37
N ASN A 32 5.32 -0.55 -10.28
CA ASN A 32 5.56 -0.11 -11.65
C ASN A 32 4.29 -0.03 -12.51
N ASN A 33 3.18 -0.61 -12.05
CA ASN A 33 1.87 -0.47 -12.70
C ASN A 33 1.18 0.87 -12.39
N TYR A 34 1.83 1.74 -11.61
CA TYR A 34 1.28 3.00 -11.14
C TYR A 34 2.26 4.13 -11.42
N GLU A 35 1.73 5.30 -11.80
CA GLU A 35 2.53 6.52 -11.98
C GLU A 35 2.81 7.15 -10.61
N LEU A 36 3.78 6.59 -9.90
CA LEU A 36 4.20 7.01 -8.57
C LEU A 36 5.54 7.76 -8.63
N SER A 37 5.66 8.82 -7.83
CA SER A 37 6.93 9.51 -7.62
C SER A 37 7.94 8.63 -6.89
N ALA A 38 9.22 9.00 -6.92
CA ALA A 38 10.25 8.30 -6.16
C ALA A 38 9.96 8.31 -4.65
N GLU A 39 9.42 9.42 -4.14
CA GLU A 39 9.07 9.58 -2.73
C GLU A 39 7.89 8.68 -2.32
N GLU A 40 6.87 8.58 -3.17
CA GLU A 40 5.73 7.69 -2.94
C GLU A 40 6.15 6.23 -2.95
N LYS A 41 6.98 5.82 -3.93
CA LYS A 41 7.53 4.46 -3.98
C LYS A 41 8.34 4.15 -2.72
N GLN A 42 9.16 5.09 -2.26
CA GLN A 42 9.95 4.89 -1.04
C GLN A 42 9.05 4.77 0.19
N ALA A 43 8.06 5.65 0.35
CA ALA A 43 7.12 5.58 1.47
C ALA A 43 6.30 4.27 1.51
N LEU A 44 5.95 3.73 0.34
CA LEU A 44 5.28 2.43 0.22
C LEU A 44 6.20 1.27 0.60
N LYS A 45 7.49 1.33 0.24
CA LYS A 45 8.50 0.33 0.62
C LYS A 45 8.83 0.35 2.11
N ASP A 46 8.93 1.55 2.67
CA ASP A 46 9.14 1.76 4.11
C ASP A 46 7.94 1.25 4.92
N GLY A 47 6.78 1.12 4.29
CA GLY A 47 5.56 0.66 4.93
C GLY A 47 5.01 1.63 5.98
N ASP A 48 5.35 2.92 5.88
CA ASP A 48 4.99 3.96 6.87
C ASP A 48 3.69 4.69 6.48
N PRO A 49 2.55 4.41 7.15
CA PRO A 49 1.28 5.06 6.86
C PRO A 49 1.28 6.57 7.12
N ARG A 50 2.12 7.05 8.05
CA ARG A 50 2.20 8.48 8.37
C ARG A 50 2.83 9.24 7.22
N ARG A 51 3.92 8.71 6.67
CA ARG A 51 4.59 9.27 5.49
C ARG A 51 3.68 9.25 4.27
N LEU A 52 2.95 8.16 4.04
CA LEU A 52 1.96 8.07 2.96
C LEU A 52 0.87 9.15 3.08
N ARG A 53 0.39 9.44 4.29
CA ARG A 53 -0.59 10.50 4.54
C ARG A 53 -0.04 11.89 4.21
N GLN A 54 1.22 12.16 4.54
CA GLN A 54 1.89 13.43 4.18
C GLN A 54 2.00 13.62 2.67
N LEU A 55 2.13 12.51 1.91
CA LEU A 55 2.14 12.49 0.45
C LEU A 55 0.73 12.52 -0.19
N GLY A 56 -0.32 12.71 0.62
CA GLY A 56 -1.70 12.85 0.13
C GLY A 56 -2.48 11.54 0.01
N ALA A 57 -2.02 10.44 0.63
CA ALA A 57 -2.86 9.25 0.80
C ALA A 57 -4.01 9.52 1.79
N HIS A 58 -5.18 8.96 1.48
CA HIS A 58 -6.31 8.95 2.39
C HIS A 58 -5.98 8.15 3.65
N GLY A 59 -6.25 8.71 4.83
CA GLY A 59 -5.79 8.15 6.11
C GLY A 59 -6.16 6.67 6.33
N MET A 60 -7.39 6.29 5.98
CA MET A 60 -7.82 4.88 6.08
C MET A 60 -7.16 3.96 5.05
N LEU A 61 -6.80 4.48 3.86
CA LEU A 61 -6.13 3.68 2.83
C LEU A 61 -4.66 3.47 3.16
N ALA A 62 -4.00 4.46 3.75
CA ALA A 62 -2.60 4.37 4.14
C ALA A 62 -2.31 3.17 5.07
N LEU A 63 -3.27 2.79 5.92
CA LEU A 63 -3.13 1.64 6.82
C LEU A 63 -3.02 0.29 6.09
N TYR A 64 -3.52 0.19 4.87
CA TYR A 64 -3.47 -1.07 4.11
C TYR A 64 -2.06 -1.46 3.67
N ILE A 65 -1.09 -0.53 3.70
CA ILE A 65 0.32 -0.87 3.45
C ILE A 65 0.84 -1.87 4.50
N MET A 66 0.31 -1.81 5.72
CA MET A 66 0.72 -2.67 6.82
C MET A 66 0.39 -4.14 6.57
N ARG A 67 -0.57 -4.45 5.67
CA ARG A 67 -0.87 -5.83 5.27
C ARG A 67 0.31 -6.52 4.60
N LEU A 68 1.21 -5.75 3.97
CA LEU A 68 2.41 -6.29 3.33
C LEU A 68 3.50 -6.64 4.36
N ASN A 69 3.52 -5.97 5.51
CA ASN A 69 4.48 -6.21 6.58
C ASN A 69 4.21 -7.59 7.25
N PRO A 70 5.19 -8.52 7.26
CA PRO A 70 5.05 -9.84 7.88
C PRO A 70 4.60 -9.80 9.35
N GLU A 71 5.07 -8.81 10.12
CA GLU A 71 4.77 -8.69 11.55
C GLU A 71 3.32 -8.31 11.81
N PHE A 72 2.65 -7.67 10.86
CA PHE A 72 1.26 -7.24 10.98
C PHE A 72 0.25 -8.26 10.42
N ARG A 73 0.71 -9.35 9.79
CA ARG A 73 -0.16 -10.41 9.26
C ARG A 73 -0.82 -11.27 10.34
N SER A 74 -0.26 -11.29 11.54
CA SER A 74 -0.84 -11.94 12.72
C SER A 74 -1.88 -11.06 13.44
N ASN A 75 -2.08 -9.82 12.99
CA ASN A 75 -2.97 -8.88 13.64
C ASN A 75 -4.44 -9.18 13.28
N ILE A 76 -5.22 -9.46 14.32
CA ILE A 76 -6.62 -9.92 14.34
C ILE A 76 -7.56 -9.07 13.47
N TYR A 77 -7.23 -7.80 13.22
CA TYR A 77 -8.00 -6.88 12.39
C TYR A 77 -8.06 -7.25 10.90
N TRP A 78 -7.12 -8.06 10.39
CA TRP A 78 -7.01 -8.40 8.96
C TRP A 78 -7.48 -9.82 8.61
N THR A 79 -7.65 -10.68 9.61
CA THR A 79 -8.34 -11.98 9.50
C THR A 79 -9.84 -11.77 9.61
N GLN A 80 -10.49 -11.23 8.57
CA GLN A 80 -11.94 -11.41 8.42
C GLN A 80 -12.18 -12.67 7.57
N LYS A 81 -12.95 -13.61 8.14
CA LYS A 81 -13.46 -14.82 7.50
C LYS A 81 -14.49 -14.48 6.44
#